data_AF-G0UBC6-F1
#
_entry.id   AF-G0UBC6-F1
#
_cell.length_a   1.000
_cell.length_b   1.000
_cell.length_c   1.000
_cell.angle_alpha   90.00
_cell.angle_beta   90.00
_cell.angle_gamma   90.00
#
_symmetry.space_group_name_H-M   'P 1'
#
loop_
_entity.id
_entity.type
_entity.pdbx_description
1 polymer ?
#
loop_
_entity_poly.entity_id
_entity_poly.type
_entity_poly.pdbx_seq_one_letter_code
_entity_poly.pdbx_strand_id
1 'polypeptide(L)'
;MFFCTTATWRRMHCALYGTCLSHTVKPCCRLAFARRFFWNPFSTSDADGKRLHMEKSESAVEQHEGIVLKAQRDAMLHNERLLDACLELLSLCRPVEDARGKPAPSGGSLDMETVNIVTAVVGVTLHDTHKTPAEQFDLIYAALCMPSVANNIELKRCLMVVLEALLPEALFRVFEGTNLSVVGPDGKRQREVLSLFVHTLLGTVEVPDGVEREELVLTYLDDVRNAFPALRGSQAFTELERNATRIAMRAKLYVLLSQLCAEFDREGTGKVNLCELQETAERVLGKEQAVLLLDGARPDAEGKIRYTQLTALLTRPPPRRQ
;
A
#
# COMPACT_ATOMS: atom_id res chain seq x y z
N MET A 1 34.32 -43.05 6.45
CA MET A 1 33.77 -42.09 5.48
C MET A 1 33.95 -40.70 6.06
N PHE A 2 34.64 -39.86 5.28
CA PHE A 2 34.95 -38.43 5.42
C PHE A 2 33.86 -37.54 6.05
N PHE A 3 34.09 -36.32 6.54
CA PHE A 3 35.17 -35.58 7.24
C PHE A 3 34.53 -34.20 7.56
N CYS A 4 34.90 -33.59 8.69
CA CYS A 4 34.53 -32.22 9.08
C CYS A 4 34.94 -31.14 8.07
N THR A 5 34.20 -30.01 8.10
CA THR A 5 34.60 -28.57 8.17
C THR A 5 33.45 -27.74 7.54
N THR A 6 32.98 -26.56 7.96
CA THR A 6 33.33 -25.47 8.88
C THR A 6 32.03 -24.66 9.04
N ALA A 7 31.55 -24.34 10.24
CA ALA A 7 31.74 -23.05 10.93
C ALA A 7 31.53 -21.78 10.06
N THR A 8 30.89 -20.78 10.68
CA THR A 8 30.79 -19.36 10.31
C THR A 8 29.90 -18.98 9.12
N TRP A 9 28.63 -18.68 9.37
CA TRP A 9 27.90 -17.50 8.83
C TRP A 9 26.81 -17.08 9.84
N ARG A 10 27.25 -16.79 11.08
CA ARG A 10 26.51 -15.97 12.06
C ARG A 10 27.32 -14.72 12.29
N ARG A 11 27.02 -13.66 11.54
CA ARG A 11 27.29 -12.23 11.80
C ARG A 11 27.19 -11.51 10.47
N MET A 12 26.05 -10.84 10.24
CA MET A 12 25.93 -9.51 9.65
C MET A 12 24.49 -9.33 9.17
N HIS A 13 23.62 -8.91 10.10
CA HIS A 13 22.46 -8.07 9.77
C HIS A 13 22.04 -7.27 11.02
N CYS A 14 23.04 -6.78 11.75
CA CYS A 14 22.86 -5.84 12.87
C CYS A 14 23.88 -4.71 12.73
N ALA A 15 23.64 -3.79 11.79
CA ALA A 15 24.31 -2.49 11.75
C ALA A 15 23.56 -1.47 10.87
N LEU A 16 22.24 -1.39 10.96
CA LEU A 16 21.47 -0.20 10.52
C LEU A 16 20.23 0.09 11.37
N TYR A 17 19.99 -0.68 12.43
CA TYR A 17 19.02 -0.33 13.47
C TYR A 17 19.68 -0.54 14.82
N GLY A 18 19.75 0.54 15.60
CA GLY A 18 20.18 0.51 16.98
C GLY A 18 19.40 -0.54 17.78
N THR A 19 20.17 -1.27 18.57
CA THR A 19 19.77 -2.39 19.44
C THR A 19 18.68 -2.04 20.45
N CYS A 20 17.72 -2.95 20.61
CA CYS A 20 17.44 -3.56 21.92
C CYS A 20 16.86 -4.98 21.77
N LEU A 21 17.24 -5.83 22.72
CA LEU A 21 17.26 -7.30 22.71
C LEU A 21 15.90 -8.04 22.76
N SER A 22 15.87 -9.17 22.05
CA SER A 22 15.20 -10.48 22.31
C SER A 22 14.04 -10.59 23.32
N HIS A 23 12.81 -10.83 22.82
CA HIS A 23 12.11 -12.13 22.80
C HIS A 23 10.64 -11.95 22.37
N THR A 24 10.12 -12.93 21.62
CA THR A 24 8.75 -13.11 21.08
C THR A 24 8.42 -12.32 19.80
N VAL A 25 8.22 -13.09 18.72
CA VAL A 25 7.74 -12.65 17.41
C VAL A 25 6.31 -12.14 17.57
N LYS A 26 6.12 -10.82 17.44
CA LYS A 26 4.83 -10.19 17.16
C LYS A 26 4.92 -9.51 15.79
N PRO A 27 3.89 -9.63 14.93
CA PRO A 27 3.90 -9.01 13.61
C PRO A 27 4.04 -7.49 13.75
N CYS A 28 4.71 -6.88 12.78
CA CYS A 28 5.14 -5.50 12.80
C CYS A 28 3.94 -4.54 12.69
N CYS A 29 3.22 -4.31 13.79
CA CYS A 29 2.09 -3.40 13.87
C CYS A 29 2.50 -1.92 13.73
N ARG A 30 3.78 -1.56 13.84
CA ARG A 30 4.22 -0.16 13.98
C ARG A 30 4.06 0.71 12.73
N LEU A 31 4.19 0.15 11.51
CA LEU A 31 3.98 0.92 10.26
C LEU A 31 2.51 1.13 9.93
N ALA A 32 1.65 0.14 10.23
CA ALA A 32 0.20 0.28 10.15
C ALA A 32 -0.33 1.27 11.21
N PHE A 33 0.25 1.26 12.41
CA PHE A 33 -0.03 2.24 13.47
C PHE A 33 0.40 3.65 13.10
N ALA A 34 1.60 3.86 12.54
CA ALA A 34 2.09 5.19 12.17
C ALA A 34 1.25 5.86 11.06
N ARG A 35 0.71 5.07 10.11
CA ARG A 35 -0.32 5.56 9.19
C ARG A 35 -1.61 5.88 9.94
N ARG A 36 -2.13 4.98 10.78
CA ARG A 36 -3.39 5.24 11.52
C ARG A 36 -3.33 6.44 12.48
N PHE A 37 -2.20 6.75 13.11
CA PHE A 37 -2.05 7.96 13.94
C PHE A 37 -2.12 9.27 13.15
N PHE A 38 -1.75 9.25 11.86
CA PHE A 38 -1.97 10.39 10.98
C PHE A 38 -3.45 10.58 10.63
N TRP A 39 -4.23 9.48 10.64
CA TRP A 39 -5.63 9.45 10.16
C TRP A 39 -6.69 9.38 11.27
N ASN A 40 -6.33 9.13 12.54
CA ASN A 40 -7.27 9.08 13.67
C ASN A 40 -6.92 10.12 14.76
N PRO A 41 -7.52 11.33 14.73
CA PRO A 41 -7.28 12.38 15.72
C PRO A 41 -7.85 12.07 17.12
N PHE A 42 -8.56 10.95 17.29
CA PHE A 42 -9.10 10.49 18.58
C PHE A 42 -8.21 9.45 19.26
N SER A 43 -7.08 9.08 18.66
CA SER A 43 -6.09 8.21 19.29
C SER A 43 -5.15 9.02 20.17
N THR A 44 -5.35 8.98 21.49
CA THR A 44 -4.45 9.62 22.45
C THR A 44 -3.20 8.75 22.64
N SER A 45 -2.03 9.31 22.31
CA SER A 45 -0.75 8.82 22.82
C SER A 45 0.10 10.03 23.19
N ASP A 46 0.14 10.33 24.49
CA ASP A 46 1.16 11.18 25.09
C ASP A 46 2.54 10.61 24.76
N ALA A 47 3.28 11.30 23.90
CA ALA A 47 4.70 11.04 23.69
C ALA A 47 5.41 12.36 23.35
N ASP A 48 5.95 12.93 24.42
CA ASP A 48 6.86 14.06 24.53
C ASP A 48 7.60 14.50 23.26
N GLY A 49 7.51 15.81 23.03
CA GLY A 49 8.30 16.52 22.05
C GLY A 49 9.78 16.47 22.37
N LYS A 50 10.56 15.95 21.42
CA LYS A 50 11.96 16.33 21.25
C LYS A 50 12.21 16.70 19.78
N ARG A 51 12.16 18.00 19.51
CA ARG A 51 12.71 18.62 18.29
C ARG A 51 14.23 18.41 18.29
N LEU A 52 14.73 17.59 17.38
CA LEU A 52 16.15 17.58 17.03
C LEU A 52 16.37 18.61 15.91
N HIS A 53 17.21 19.60 16.22
CA HIS A 53 17.66 20.63 15.30
C HIS A 53 18.40 20.02 14.10
N MET A 54 17.97 20.36 12.89
CA MET A 54 18.75 20.20 11.66
C MET A 54 18.69 21.52 10.89
N GLU A 55 19.86 22.09 10.58
CA GLU A 55 20.01 23.36 9.89
C GLU A 55 19.60 23.25 8.41
N LYS A 56 18.35 23.68 8.17
CA LYS A 56 17.81 24.50 7.06
C LYS A 56 18.45 24.45 5.67
N SER A 57 17.63 24.01 4.70
CA SER A 57 17.19 24.87 3.60
C SER A 57 15.83 25.46 3.98
N GLU A 58 15.76 26.77 4.26
CA GLU A 58 14.56 27.45 4.79
C GLU A 58 13.34 27.32 3.87
N SER A 59 13.54 27.38 2.54
CA SER A 59 12.43 27.30 1.59
C SER A 59 11.83 25.89 1.48
N ALA A 60 12.65 24.85 1.64
CA ALA A 60 12.19 23.47 1.60
C ALA A 60 11.43 23.09 2.89
N VAL A 61 11.85 23.63 4.04
CA VAL A 61 11.20 23.39 5.33
C VAL A 61 9.86 24.12 5.42
N GLU A 62 9.78 25.37 4.96
CA GLU A 62 8.52 26.13 4.91
C GLU A 62 7.52 25.53 3.91
N GLN A 63 7.99 25.06 2.74
CA GLN A 63 7.15 24.32 1.79
C GLN A 63 6.68 22.99 2.39
N HIS A 64 7.55 22.29 3.12
CA HIS A 64 7.18 21.03 3.76
C HIS A 64 6.15 21.25 4.87
N GLU A 65 6.30 22.30 5.69
CA GLU A 65 5.33 22.67 6.72
C GLU A 65 3.97 23.04 6.11
N GLY A 66 3.96 23.80 5.01
CA GLY A 66 2.74 24.11 4.26
C GLY A 66 2.06 22.85 3.67
N ILE A 67 2.83 21.89 3.16
CA ILE A 67 2.32 20.61 2.66
C ILE A 67 1.73 19.78 3.81
N VAL A 68 2.40 19.73 4.96
CA VAL A 68 1.94 18.98 6.14
C VAL A 68 0.67 19.58 6.69
N LEU A 69 0.59 20.91 6.85
CA LEU A 69 -0.61 21.60 7.33
C LEU A 69 -1.79 21.41 6.38
N LYS A 70 -1.54 21.46 5.07
CA LYS A 70 -2.57 21.16 4.06
C LYS A 70 -3.05 19.72 4.18
N ALA A 71 -2.13 18.76 4.26
CA ALA A 71 -2.46 17.34 4.40
C ALA A 71 -3.26 17.06 5.69
N GLN A 72 -2.92 17.72 6.80
CA GLN A 72 -3.67 17.64 8.05
C GLN A 72 -5.09 18.19 7.90
N ARG A 73 -5.25 19.35 7.27
CA ARG A 73 -6.57 19.94 7.02
C ARG A 73 -7.43 19.06 6.11
N ASP A 74 -6.83 18.53 5.05
CA ASP A 74 -7.52 17.63 4.11
C ASP A 74 -7.93 16.33 4.82
N ALA A 75 -7.09 15.80 5.71
CA ALA A 75 -7.43 14.64 6.55
C ALA A 75 -8.56 14.93 7.54
N MET A 76 -8.59 16.11 8.17
CA MET A 76 -9.70 16.51 9.05
C MET A 76 -11.03 16.59 8.30
N LEU A 77 -11.06 17.25 7.14
CA LEU A 77 -12.26 17.35 6.31
C LEU A 77 -12.73 15.97 5.82
N HIS A 78 -11.79 15.08 5.51
CA HIS A 78 -12.10 13.72 5.12
C HIS A 78 -12.72 12.91 6.28
N ASN A 79 -12.19 13.07 7.50
CA ASN A 79 -12.72 12.43 8.70
C ASN A 79 -14.13 12.94 9.07
N GLU A 80 -14.40 14.23 8.90
CA GLU A 80 -15.74 14.80 9.09
C GLU A 80 -16.75 14.17 8.12
N ARG A 81 -16.40 14.10 6.82
CA ARG A 81 -17.25 13.44 5.80
C ARG A 81 -17.49 11.97 6.11
N LEU A 82 -16.47 11.26 6.59
CA LEU A 82 -16.59 9.86 6.98
C LEU A 82 -17.55 9.69 8.16
N LEU A 83 -17.44 10.54 9.18
CA LEU A 83 -18.33 10.51 10.33
C LEU A 83 -19.77 10.81 9.92
N ASP A 84 -19.99 11.84 9.10
CA ASP A 84 -21.31 12.20 8.57
C ASP A 84 -21.92 11.04 7.79
N ALA A 85 -21.14 10.40 6.90
CA ALA A 85 -21.59 9.23 6.15
C ALA A 85 -21.94 8.04 7.06
N CYS A 86 -21.17 7.82 8.14
CA CYS A 86 -21.48 6.78 9.12
C CYS A 86 -22.77 7.07 9.89
N LEU A 87 -23.01 8.32 10.26
CA LEU A 87 -24.25 8.74 10.93
C LEU A 87 -25.46 8.65 9.98
N GLU A 88 -25.28 8.99 8.72
CA GLU A 88 -26.29 8.85 7.66
C GLU A 88 -26.62 7.36 7.41
N LEU A 89 -25.61 6.47 7.38
CA LEU A 89 -25.86 5.03 7.30
C LEU A 89 -26.71 4.51 8.46
N LEU A 90 -26.42 4.95 9.69
CA LEU A 90 -27.21 4.57 10.87
C LEU A 90 -28.62 5.15 10.83
N SER A 91 -28.80 6.37 10.31
CA SER A 91 -30.13 7.00 10.20
C SER A 91 -30.99 6.28 9.16
N LEU A 92 -30.41 5.89 8.02
CA LEU A 92 -31.06 5.11 6.96
C LEU A 92 -31.44 3.69 7.41
N CYS A 93 -30.77 3.16 8.43
CA CYS A 93 -31.10 1.88 9.05
C CYS A 93 -32.21 1.97 10.10
N ARG A 94 -32.64 3.17 10.51
CA ARG A 94 -33.74 3.30 11.49
C ARG A 94 -35.08 3.00 10.82
N PRO A 95 -35.99 2.28 11.49
CA PRO A 95 -37.34 2.12 11.00
C PRO A 95 -38.00 3.49 10.86
N VAL A 96 -38.65 3.74 9.72
CA VAL A 96 -39.46 4.95 9.51
C VAL A 96 -40.68 4.85 10.42
N GLU A 97 -40.65 5.62 11.51
CA GLU A 97 -41.80 5.77 12.41
C GLU A 97 -42.77 6.78 11.80
N ASP A 98 -44.04 6.39 11.66
CA ASP A 98 -45.11 7.34 11.36
C ASP A 98 -45.23 8.37 12.50
N ALA A 99 -45.87 9.51 12.24
CA ALA A 99 -46.11 10.59 13.21
C ALA A 99 -46.85 10.18 14.51
N ARG A 100 -47.20 8.90 14.69
CA ARG A 100 -47.77 8.29 15.89
C ARG A 100 -46.81 7.32 16.62
N GLY A 101 -45.53 7.28 16.25
CA GLY A 101 -44.53 6.37 16.83
C GLY A 101 -44.79 4.90 16.50
N LYS A 102 -45.46 4.61 15.39
CA LYS A 102 -45.70 3.24 14.90
C LYS A 102 -44.93 3.02 13.60
N PRO A 103 -44.33 1.84 13.38
CA PRO A 103 -43.66 1.54 12.13
C PRO A 103 -44.66 1.64 10.96
N ALA A 104 -44.33 2.45 9.96
CA ALA A 104 -45.17 2.66 8.79
C ALA A 104 -45.42 1.33 8.06
N PRO A 105 -46.67 0.93 7.78
CA PRO A 105 -46.99 -0.40 7.24
C PRO A 105 -46.61 -0.60 5.76
N SER A 106 -45.97 0.38 5.12
CA SER A 106 -45.70 0.34 3.67
C SER A 106 -44.47 1.13 3.19
N GLY A 107 -43.64 1.66 4.09
CA GLY A 107 -42.38 2.30 3.73
C GLY A 107 -41.25 1.26 3.75
N GLY A 108 -40.52 1.08 2.65
CA GLY A 108 -39.51 0.03 2.46
C GLY A 108 -38.48 -0.07 3.60
N SER A 109 -38.80 -0.84 4.63
CA SER A 109 -37.87 -1.18 5.69
C SER A 109 -36.77 -2.06 5.09
N LEU A 110 -35.52 -1.67 5.28
CA LEU A 110 -34.39 -2.53 4.97
C LEU A 110 -34.56 -3.86 5.70
N ASP A 111 -34.18 -4.95 5.03
CA ASP A 111 -34.14 -6.24 5.69
C ASP A 111 -33.12 -6.23 6.84
N MET A 112 -33.36 -7.08 7.84
CA MET A 112 -32.52 -7.13 9.04
C MET A 112 -31.07 -7.51 8.74
N GLU A 113 -30.82 -8.27 7.67
CA GLU A 113 -29.46 -8.62 7.24
C GLU A 113 -28.69 -7.38 6.79
N THR A 114 -29.34 -6.52 6.01
CA THR A 114 -28.81 -5.23 5.56
C THR A 114 -28.53 -4.29 6.73
N VAL A 115 -29.47 -4.19 7.68
CA VAL A 115 -29.27 -3.38 8.89
C VAL A 115 -28.07 -3.89 9.70
N ASN A 116 -27.94 -5.21 9.85
CA ASN A 116 -26.85 -5.81 10.61
C ASN A 116 -25.49 -5.56 9.96
N ILE A 117 -25.36 -5.73 8.65
CA ILE A 117 -24.07 -5.53 7.97
C ILE A 117 -23.68 -4.05 7.93
N VAL A 118 -24.63 -3.12 7.72
CA VAL A 118 -24.35 -1.68 7.74
C VAL A 118 -23.92 -1.25 9.14
N THR A 119 -24.61 -1.73 10.17
CA THR A 119 -24.21 -1.50 11.57
C THR A 119 -22.80 -2.05 11.84
N ALA A 120 -22.47 -3.23 11.31
CA ALA A 120 -21.14 -3.79 11.42
C ALA A 120 -20.08 -2.95 10.68
N VAL A 121 -20.38 -2.43 9.48
CA VAL A 121 -19.49 -1.52 8.74
C VAL A 121 -19.17 -0.28 9.57
N VAL A 122 -20.20 0.38 10.13
CA VAL A 122 -20.02 1.58 10.95
C VAL A 122 -19.24 1.26 12.23
N GLY A 123 -19.58 0.17 12.92
CA GLY A 123 -18.86 -0.27 14.12
C GLY A 123 -17.39 -0.55 13.85
N VAL A 124 -17.10 -1.20 12.71
CA VAL A 124 -15.72 -1.50 12.32
C VAL A 124 -14.94 -0.24 11.90
N THR A 125 -15.61 0.70 11.26
CA THR A 125 -14.99 1.94 10.78
C THR A 125 -14.65 2.89 11.93
N LEU A 126 -15.54 3.01 12.93
CA LEU A 126 -15.40 3.98 14.02
C LEU A 126 -14.78 3.42 15.29
N HIS A 127 -14.95 2.12 15.59
CA HIS A 127 -14.59 1.55 16.89
C HIS A 127 -13.57 0.41 16.81
N ASP A 128 -13.53 -0.35 15.72
CA ASP A 128 -12.68 -1.54 15.64
C ASP A 128 -11.27 -1.21 15.09
N THR A 129 -10.32 -1.03 16.01
CA THR A 129 -8.91 -0.83 15.66
C THR A 129 -8.18 -2.13 15.35
N HIS A 130 -8.77 -3.30 15.56
CA HIS A 130 -8.10 -4.59 15.41
C HIS A 130 -8.18 -5.14 13.99
N LYS A 131 -9.23 -4.80 13.23
CA LYS A 131 -9.33 -5.22 11.83
C LYS A 131 -8.29 -4.56 10.94
N THR A 132 -7.76 -5.33 10.01
CA THR A 132 -6.89 -4.87 8.94
C THR A 132 -7.70 -4.15 7.86
N PRO A 133 -7.09 -3.26 7.06
CA PRO A 133 -7.78 -2.61 5.96
C PRO A 133 -8.46 -3.58 4.98
N ALA A 134 -7.89 -4.76 4.75
CA ALA A 134 -8.46 -5.78 3.88
C ALA A 134 -9.76 -6.38 4.44
N GLU A 135 -9.80 -6.69 5.73
CA GLU A 135 -11.00 -7.18 6.40
C GLU A 135 -12.11 -6.12 6.46
N GLN A 136 -11.73 -4.85 6.61
CA GLN A 136 -12.67 -3.73 6.52
C GLN A 136 -13.25 -3.62 5.10
N PHE A 137 -12.40 -3.81 4.08
CA PHE A 137 -12.81 -3.80 2.67
C PHE A 137 -13.82 -4.90 2.39
N ASP A 138 -13.54 -6.14 2.81
CA ASP A 138 -14.44 -7.27 2.56
C ASP A 138 -15.83 -7.02 3.15
N LEU A 139 -15.91 -6.41 4.34
CA LEU A 139 -17.17 -6.08 4.98
C LEU A 139 -17.94 -4.99 4.22
N ILE A 140 -17.26 -3.91 3.81
CA ILE A 140 -17.87 -2.82 3.02
C ILE A 140 -18.31 -3.34 1.64
N TYR A 141 -17.46 -4.15 0.99
CA TYR A 141 -17.75 -4.72 -0.32
C TYR A 141 -18.91 -5.71 -0.27
N ALA A 142 -19.00 -6.54 0.78
CA ALA A 142 -20.15 -7.40 1.03
C ALA A 142 -21.44 -6.57 1.15
N ALA A 143 -21.42 -5.47 1.90
CA ALA A 143 -22.56 -4.56 1.99
C ALA A 143 -22.93 -3.94 0.63
N LEU A 144 -21.95 -3.48 -0.15
CA LEU A 144 -22.14 -2.94 -1.50
C LEU A 144 -22.70 -3.97 -2.51
N CYS A 145 -22.52 -5.26 -2.25
CA CYS A 145 -23.03 -6.34 -3.09
C CYS A 145 -24.45 -6.80 -2.70
N MET A 146 -25.04 -6.26 -1.63
CA MET A 146 -26.40 -6.64 -1.23
C MET A 146 -27.46 -6.04 -2.16
N PRO A 147 -28.53 -6.78 -2.47
CA PRO A 147 -29.63 -6.26 -3.29
C PRO A 147 -30.28 -4.99 -2.73
N SER A 148 -30.49 -4.93 -1.41
CA SER A 148 -31.14 -3.80 -0.74
C SER A 148 -30.30 -2.52 -0.81
N VAL A 149 -28.97 -2.64 -0.80
CA VAL A 149 -28.04 -1.53 -1.02
C VAL A 149 -27.97 -1.15 -2.50
N ALA A 150 -27.97 -2.12 -3.41
CA ALA A 150 -27.98 -1.85 -4.84
C ALA A 150 -29.23 -1.05 -5.29
N ASN A 151 -30.36 -1.26 -4.60
CA ASN A 151 -31.62 -0.56 -4.86
C ASN A 151 -31.75 0.79 -4.11
N ASN A 152 -30.84 1.12 -3.19
CA ASN A 152 -30.86 2.35 -2.42
C ASN A 152 -29.60 3.18 -2.70
N ILE A 153 -29.76 4.23 -3.52
CA ILE A 153 -28.66 5.10 -3.97
C ILE A 153 -28.00 5.81 -2.77
N GLU A 154 -28.75 6.20 -1.75
CA GLU A 154 -28.23 6.91 -0.58
C GLU A 154 -27.34 6.00 0.27
N LEU A 155 -27.78 4.76 0.54
CA LEU A 155 -26.95 3.75 1.21
C LEU A 155 -25.67 3.47 0.42
N LYS A 156 -25.80 3.27 -0.89
CA LYS A 156 -24.64 3.04 -1.77
C LYS A 156 -23.68 4.23 -1.72
N ARG A 157 -24.18 5.48 -1.77
CA ARG A 157 -23.36 6.69 -1.69
C ARG A 157 -22.58 6.75 -0.37
N CYS A 158 -23.24 6.51 0.75
CA CYS A 158 -22.57 6.57 2.05
C CYS A 158 -21.52 5.45 2.21
N LEU A 159 -21.82 4.23 1.74
CA LEU A 159 -20.85 3.13 1.71
C LEU A 159 -19.65 3.42 0.81
N MET A 160 -19.84 4.15 -0.30
CA MET A 160 -18.74 4.59 -1.15
C MET A 160 -17.83 5.61 -0.45
N VAL A 161 -18.38 6.51 0.38
CA VAL A 161 -17.55 7.41 1.21
C VAL A 161 -16.72 6.63 2.23
N VAL A 162 -17.32 5.62 2.86
CA VAL A 162 -16.58 4.73 3.78
C VAL A 162 -15.48 3.95 3.04
N LEU A 163 -15.76 3.50 1.81
CA LEU A 163 -14.78 2.83 0.95
C LEU A 163 -13.63 3.76 0.54
N GLU A 164 -13.91 5.03 0.26
CA GLU A 164 -12.90 6.06 -0.07
C GLU A 164 -11.88 6.23 1.05
N ALA A 165 -12.33 6.23 2.31
CA ALA A 165 -11.46 6.37 3.48
C ALA A 165 -10.50 5.19 3.68
N LEU A 166 -10.79 4.05 3.05
CA LEU A 166 -10.04 2.83 3.21
C LEU A 166 -9.05 2.57 2.09
N LEU A 167 -9.44 2.87 0.85
CA LEU A 167 -8.69 2.48 -0.34
C LEU A 167 -7.68 3.55 -0.78
N PRO A 168 -6.55 3.15 -1.38
CA PRO A 168 -5.71 4.09 -2.12
C PRO A 168 -6.51 4.83 -3.20
N GLU A 169 -6.29 6.13 -3.37
CA GLU A 169 -7.07 6.98 -4.28
C GLU A 169 -7.18 6.39 -5.71
N ALA A 170 -6.08 5.92 -6.28
CA ALA A 170 -6.06 5.33 -7.62
C ALA A 170 -6.98 4.11 -7.75
N LEU A 171 -7.13 3.32 -6.68
CA LEU A 171 -8.05 2.18 -6.64
C LEU A 171 -9.49 2.66 -6.41
N PHE A 172 -9.71 3.61 -5.51
CA PHE A 172 -11.03 4.18 -5.26
C PHE A 172 -11.65 4.78 -6.52
N ARG A 173 -10.88 5.50 -7.34
CA ARG A 173 -11.34 6.05 -8.63
C ARG A 173 -11.87 4.98 -9.59
N VAL A 174 -11.37 3.75 -9.51
CA VAL A 174 -11.90 2.63 -10.30
C VAL A 174 -13.29 2.22 -9.81
N PHE A 175 -13.49 2.12 -8.49
CA PHE A 175 -14.80 1.83 -7.90
C PHE A 175 -15.82 2.95 -8.13
N GLU A 176 -15.37 4.20 -8.12
CA GLU A 176 -16.21 5.37 -8.41
C GLU A 176 -16.64 5.41 -9.89
N GLY A 177 -15.69 5.19 -10.81
CA GLY A 177 -15.95 5.28 -12.25
C GLY A 177 -16.54 4.02 -12.87
N THR A 178 -16.44 2.86 -12.22
CA THR A 178 -16.92 1.57 -12.73
C THR A 178 -17.70 0.82 -11.66
N ASN A 179 -18.88 0.31 -12.01
CA ASN A 179 -19.67 -0.49 -11.09
C ASN A 179 -19.06 -1.89 -10.91
N LEU A 180 -18.23 -2.05 -9.88
CA LEU A 180 -17.59 -3.32 -9.51
C LEU A 180 -18.41 -4.14 -8.49
N SER A 181 -19.57 -3.64 -8.06
CA SER A 181 -20.49 -4.37 -7.19
C SER A 181 -21.12 -5.53 -7.94
N VAL A 182 -20.92 -6.75 -7.45
CA VAL A 182 -21.50 -7.96 -8.04
C VAL A 182 -22.61 -8.48 -7.13
N VAL A 183 -23.86 -8.24 -7.54
CA VAL A 183 -25.06 -8.62 -6.78
C VAL A 183 -25.48 -10.04 -7.15
N GLY A 184 -25.80 -10.86 -6.14
CA GLY A 184 -26.31 -12.23 -6.31
C GLY A 184 -25.26 -13.34 -6.14
N PRO A 185 -25.67 -14.62 -6.24
CA PRO A 185 -24.81 -15.77 -5.95
C PRO A 185 -23.80 -16.09 -7.06
N ASP A 186 -24.16 -15.83 -8.33
CA ASP A 186 -23.39 -16.24 -9.51
C ASP A 186 -22.04 -15.51 -9.66
N GLY A 187 -21.89 -14.39 -8.95
CA GLY A 187 -20.70 -13.55 -8.95
C GLY A 187 -19.55 -13.98 -8.05
N LYS A 188 -19.60 -15.17 -7.44
CA LYS A 188 -18.63 -15.59 -6.42
C LYS A 188 -17.17 -15.45 -6.89
N ARG A 189 -16.85 -15.95 -8.08
CA ARG A 189 -15.51 -15.86 -8.67
C ARG A 189 -15.05 -14.42 -8.92
N GLN A 190 -15.95 -13.54 -9.37
CA GLN A 190 -15.62 -12.14 -9.62
C GLN A 190 -15.30 -11.40 -8.32
N ARG A 191 -16.07 -11.69 -7.26
CA ARG A 191 -15.84 -11.14 -5.91
C ARG A 191 -14.52 -11.63 -5.32
N GLU A 192 -14.20 -12.92 -5.47
CA GLU A 192 -12.93 -13.50 -5.02
C GLU A 192 -11.72 -12.86 -5.73
N VAL A 193 -11.76 -12.76 -7.06
CA VAL A 193 -10.69 -12.14 -7.85
C VAL A 193 -10.50 -10.67 -7.46
N LEU A 194 -11.58 -9.92 -7.28
CA LEU A 194 -11.50 -8.53 -6.85
C LEU A 194 -10.95 -8.40 -5.42
N SER A 195 -11.40 -9.24 -4.49
CA SER A 195 -10.91 -9.24 -3.11
C SER A 195 -9.42 -9.55 -3.05
N LEU A 196 -8.95 -10.59 -3.74
CA LEU A 196 -7.51 -10.92 -3.83
C LEU A 196 -6.67 -9.76 -4.38
N PHE A 197 -7.15 -9.11 -5.44
CA PHE A 197 -6.46 -7.95 -6.00
C PHE A 197 -6.39 -6.78 -5.01
N VAL A 198 -7.50 -6.42 -4.38
CA VAL A 198 -7.54 -5.34 -3.39
C VAL A 198 -6.68 -5.65 -2.17
N HIS A 199 -6.76 -6.87 -1.65
CA HIS A 199 -5.94 -7.35 -0.53
C HIS A 199 -4.44 -7.26 -0.87
N THR A 200 -4.08 -7.55 -2.12
CA THR A 200 -2.68 -7.45 -2.59
C THR A 200 -2.22 -5.99 -2.58
N LEU A 201 -3.05 -5.06 -3.06
CA LEU A 201 -2.76 -3.63 -3.02
C LEU A 201 -2.73 -3.05 -1.59
N LEU A 202 -3.48 -3.64 -0.66
CA LEU A 202 -3.46 -3.29 0.76
C LEU A 202 -2.33 -3.99 1.53
N GLY A 203 -1.57 -4.89 0.90
CA GLY A 203 -0.39 -5.54 1.46
C GLY A 203 -0.66 -6.73 2.38
N THR A 204 -1.81 -7.40 2.19
CA THR A 204 -2.31 -8.47 3.09
C THR A 204 -2.29 -9.88 2.50
N VAL A 205 -1.93 -10.05 1.23
CA VAL A 205 -1.95 -11.37 0.59
C VAL A 205 -0.68 -12.16 0.87
N GLU A 206 -0.88 -13.42 1.29
CA GLU A 206 0.16 -14.44 1.34
C GLU A 206 0.65 -14.74 -0.07
N VAL A 207 1.95 -14.60 -0.28
CA VAL A 207 2.57 -14.85 -1.58
C VAL A 207 2.76 -16.36 -1.73
N PRO A 208 2.17 -17.00 -2.76
CA PRO A 208 2.35 -18.44 -2.97
C PRO A 208 3.83 -18.82 -3.15
N ASP A 209 4.17 -20.04 -2.73
CA ASP A 209 5.54 -20.56 -2.86
C ASP A 209 6.00 -20.53 -4.33
N GLY A 210 7.15 -19.90 -4.57
CA GLY A 210 7.76 -19.80 -5.91
C GLY A 210 7.24 -18.67 -6.79
N VAL A 211 6.34 -17.82 -6.29
CA VAL A 211 5.89 -16.61 -7.01
C VAL A 211 6.53 -15.38 -6.35
N GLU A 212 7.15 -14.51 -7.14
CA GLU A 212 7.63 -13.23 -6.63
C GLU A 212 6.46 -12.28 -6.36
N ARG A 213 6.54 -11.50 -5.28
CA ARG A 213 5.45 -10.60 -4.87
C ARG A 213 5.09 -9.58 -5.96
N GLU A 214 6.07 -9.13 -6.72
CA GLU A 214 5.90 -8.18 -7.83
C GLU A 214 5.14 -8.80 -9.01
N GLU A 215 5.30 -10.10 -9.24
CA GLU A 215 4.62 -10.83 -10.31
C GLU A 215 3.15 -11.08 -9.92
N LEU A 216 2.88 -11.32 -8.65
CA LEU A 216 1.54 -11.52 -8.10
C LEU A 216 0.60 -10.33 -8.38
N VAL A 217 1.10 -9.09 -8.25
CA VAL A 217 0.32 -7.87 -8.54
C VAL A 217 -0.10 -7.83 -10.01
N LEU A 218 0.80 -8.22 -10.92
CA LEU A 218 0.52 -8.24 -12.37
C LEU A 218 -0.48 -9.34 -12.72
N THR A 219 -0.34 -10.53 -12.13
CA THR A 219 -1.30 -11.63 -12.32
C THR A 219 -2.72 -11.21 -11.90
N TYR A 220 -2.88 -10.61 -10.72
CA TYR A 220 -4.22 -10.21 -10.26
C TYR A 220 -4.79 -9.01 -11.02
N LEU A 221 -3.96 -8.13 -11.58
CA LEU A 221 -4.42 -7.09 -12.51
C LEU A 221 -5.07 -7.71 -13.75
N ASP A 222 -4.45 -8.73 -14.33
CA ASP A 222 -4.98 -9.43 -15.49
C ASP A 222 -6.24 -10.23 -15.15
N ASP A 223 -6.27 -10.91 -14.00
CA ASP A 223 -7.45 -11.64 -13.54
C ASP A 223 -8.65 -10.70 -13.35
N VAL A 224 -8.46 -9.53 -12.73
CA VAL A 224 -9.52 -8.52 -12.56
C VAL A 224 -9.98 -7.97 -13.90
N ARG A 225 -9.06 -7.66 -14.82
CA ARG A 225 -9.41 -7.21 -16.18
C ARG A 225 -10.25 -8.24 -16.92
N ASN A 226 -9.97 -9.52 -16.73
CA ASN A 226 -10.71 -10.62 -17.35
C ASN A 226 -12.08 -10.84 -16.69
N ALA A 227 -12.15 -10.71 -15.37
CA ALA A 227 -13.39 -10.86 -14.60
C ALA A 227 -14.39 -9.71 -14.81
N PHE A 228 -13.91 -8.50 -15.11
CA PHE A 228 -14.71 -7.29 -15.29
C PHE A 228 -14.44 -6.61 -16.64
N PRO A 229 -15.14 -7.02 -17.72
CA PRO A 229 -14.93 -6.46 -19.07
C PRO A 229 -15.11 -4.94 -19.16
N ALA A 230 -15.94 -4.35 -18.28
CA ALA A 230 -16.15 -2.90 -18.19
C ALA A 230 -14.85 -2.12 -17.91
N LEU A 231 -13.85 -2.76 -17.29
CA LEU A 231 -12.56 -2.13 -16.98
C LEU A 231 -11.68 -1.90 -18.22
N ARG A 232 -11.93 -2.59 -19.34
CA ARG A 232 -11.11 -2.46 -20.56
C ARG A 232 -11.11 -1.06 -21.17
N GLY A 233 -12.18 -0.30 -20.95
CA GLY A 233 -12.30 1.10 -21.41
C GLY A 233 -12.09 2.14 -20.30
N SER A 234 -11.81 1.71 -19.06
CA SER A 234 -11.76 2.60 -17.91
C SER A 234 -10.40 3.30 -17.82
N GLN A 235 -10.39 4.64 -17.94
CA GLN A 235 -9.17 5.43 -17.77
C GLN A 235 -8.57 5.31 -16.37
N ALA A 236 -9.43 5.27 -15.33
CA ALA A 236 -9.00 5.07 -13.95
C ALA A 236 -8.28 3.73 -13.77
N PHE A 237 -8.77 2.66 -14.42
CA PHE A 237 -8.14 1.36 -14.34
C PHE A 237 -6.80 1.32 -15.07
N THR A 238 -6.70 1.92 -16.25
CA THR A 238 -5.43 2.07 -16.99
C THR A 238 -4.39 2.84 -16.17
N GLU A 239 -4.81 3.89 -15.45
CA GLU A 239 -3.92 4.62 -14.56
C GLU A 239 -3.47 3.79 -13.35
N LEU A 240 -4.40 3.05 -12.72
CA LEU A 240 -4.10 2.12 -11.63
C LEU A 240 -3.09 1.06 -12.07
N GLU A 241 -3.29 0.44 -13.23
CA GLU A 241 -2.38 -0.53 -13.82
C GLU A 241 -0.99 0.07 -14.04
N ARG A 242 -0.91 1.25 -14.66
CA ARG A 242 0.36 1.94 -14.90
C ARG A 242 1.09 2.21 -13.59
N ASN A 243 0.37 2.65 -12.56
CA ASN A 243 0.93 2.93 -11.25
C ASN A 243 1.41 1.65 -10.55
N ALA A 244 0.59 0.60 -10.52
CA ALA A 244 0.92 -0.68 -9.93
C ALA A 244 2.11 -1.34 -10.63
N THR A 245 2.11 -1.37 -11.97
CA THR A 245 3.23 -1.88 -12.78
C THR A 245 4.51 -1.11 -12.51
N ARG A 246 4.45 0.22 -12.45
CA ARG A 246 5.62 1.06 -12.14
C ARG A 246 6.17 0.76 -10.76
N ILE A 247 5.31 0.59 -9.76
CA ILE A 247 5.72 0.24 -8.38
C ILE A 247 6.35 -1.15 -8.35
N ALA A 248 5.71 -2.15 -8.97
CA ALA A 248 6.21 -3.52 -9.04
C ALA A 248 7.57 -3.60 -9.74
N MET A 249 7.72 -2.97 -10.91
CA MET A 249 8.98 -2.92 -11.65
C MET A 249 10.09 -2.21 -10.86
N ARG A 250 9.74 -1.13 -10.14
CA ARG A 250 10.70 -0.42 -9.30
C ARG A 250 11.13 -1.24 -8.09
N ALA A 251 10.21 -1.97 -7.46
CA ALA A 251 10.52 -2.90 -6.39
C ALA A 251 11.46 -4.02 -6.88
N LYS A 252 11.11 -4.68 -7.99
CA LYS A 252 11.95 -5.71 -8.63
C LYS A 252 13.34 -5.17 -8.97
N LEU A 253 13.42 -3.95 -9.52
CA LEU A 253 14.70 -3.29 -9.79
C LEU A 253 15.54 -3.13 -8.53
N TYR A 254 14.99 -2.63 -7.41
CA TYR A 254 15.75 -2.47 -6.17
C TYR A 254 16.14 -3.80 -5.53
N VAL A 255 15.33 -4.86 -5.68
CA VAL A 255 15.71 -6.22 -5.26
C VAL A 255 16.92 -6.70 -6.05
N LEU A 256 16.87 -6.60 -7.38
CA LEU A 256 17.97 -6.99 -8.27
C LEU A 256 19.24 -6.16 -8.00
N LEU A 257 19.11 -4.86 -7.77
CA LEU A 257 20.23 -3.99 -7.41
C LEU A 257 20.84 -4.37 -6.07
N SER A 258 20.00 -4.73 -5.08
CA SER A 258 20.48 -5.17 -3.77
C SER A 258 21.22 -6.50 -3.86
N GLN A 259 20.72 -7.45 -4.65
CA GLN A 259 21.38 -8.72 -4.94
C GLN A 259 22.72 -8.49 -5.64
N LEU A 260 22.75 -7.64 -6.67
CA LEU A 260 23.98 -7.27 -7.36
C LEU A 260 25.01 -6.68 -6.40
N CYS A 261 24.60 -5.76 -5.53
CA CYS A 261 25.50 -5.18 -4.53
C CYS A 261 26.07 -6.25 -3.57
N ALA A 262 25.24 -7.20 -3.13
CA ALA A 262 25.66 -8.28 -2.24
C ALA A 262 26.67 -9.24 -2.90
N GLU A 263 26.57 -9.48 -4.21
CA GLU A 263 27.54 -10.29 -4.95
C GLU A 263 28.96 -9.69 -4.92
N PHE A 264 29.07 -8.37 -4.97
CA PHE A 264 30.35 -7.65 -4.90
C PHE A 264 30.83 -7.35 -3.47
N ASP A 265 29.95 -7.41 -2.47
CA ASP A 265 30.26 -7.11 -1.07
C ASP A 265 30.05 -8.35 -0.19
N ARG A 266 30.88 -9.36 -0.44
CA ARG A 266 30.88 -10.62 0.33
C ARG A 266 31.15 -10.41 1.82
N GLU A 267 31.72 -9.26 2.19
CA GLU A 267 32.02 -8.88 3.57
C GLU A 267 30.86 -8.16 4.26
N GLY A 268 29.77 -7.80 3.55
CA GLY A 268 28.60 -7.13 4.12
C GLY A 268 28.85 -5.72 4.63
N THR A 269 29.81 -5.01 4.04
CA THR A 269 30.26 -3.68 4.47
C THR A 269 29.33 -2.53 4.04
N GLY A 270 28.37 -2.80 3.15
CA GLY A 270 27.54 -1.79 2.46
C GLY A 270 28.30 -1.03 1.36
N LYS A 271 29.45 -1.56 0.91
CA LYS A 271 30.33 -0.92 -0.06
C LYS A 271 30.88 -1.92 -1.08
N VAL A 272 31.06 -1.47 -2.32
CA VAL A 272 31.54 -2.27 -3.46
C VAL A 272 32.88 -1.74 -3.93
N ASN A 273 33.85 -2.62 -4.24
CA ASN A 273 35.12 -2.24 -4.82
C ASN A 273 34.93 -1.73 -6.26
N LEU A 274 35.38 -0.50 -6.56
CA LEU A 274 35.16 0.12 -7.85
C LEU A 274 35.92 -0.59 -8.99
N CYS A 275 37.13 -1.12 -8.73
CA CYS A 275 37.92 -1.81 -9.74
C CYS A 275 37.27 -3.12 -10.17
N GLU A 276 36.80 -3.93 -9.22
CA GLU A 276 36.11 -5.20 -9.50
C GLU A 276 34.80 -4.98 -10.28
N LEU A 277 34.07 -3.92 -9.91
CA LEU A 277 32.87 -3.50 -10.62
C LEU A 277 33.20 -3.04 -12.05
N GLN A 278 34.28 -2.29 -12.24
CA GLN A 278 34.72 -1.85 -13.55
C GLN A 278 35.12 -3.00 -14.44
N GLU A 279 35.94 -3.94 -13.97
CA GLU A 279 36.31 -5.15 -14.71
C GLU A 279 35.08 -5.96 -15.15
N THR A 280 34.11 -6.10 -14.26
CA THR A 280 32.86 -6.79 -14.56
C THR A 280 32.02 -6.04 -15.58
N ALA A 281 31.88 -4.73 -15.44
CA ALA A 281 31.16 -3.89 -16.40
C ALA A 281 31.82 -3.90 -17.78
N GLU A 282 33.15 -3.82 -17.86
CA GLU A 282 33.90 -3.88 -19.12
C GLU A 282 33.68 -5.23 -19.83
N ARG A 283 33.62 -6.32 -19.07
CA ARG A 283 33.36 -7.67 -19.61
C ARG A 283 31.92 -7.83 -20.15
N VAL A 284 30.93 -7.24 -19.48
CA VAL A 284 29.51 -7.41 -19.83
C VAL A 284 29.04 -6.43 -20.91
N LEU A 285 29.47 -5.17 -20.82
CA LEU A 285 28.97 -4.07 -21.65
C LEU A 285 29.99 -3.57 -22.69
N GLY A 286 31.25 -3.99 -22.57
CA GLY A 286 32.37 -3.41 -23.32
C GLY A 286 32.95 -2.17 -22.64
N LYS A 287 34.21 -1.86 -22.97
CA LYS A 287 35.00 -0.81 -22.30
C LYS A 287 34.35 0.57 -22.34
N GLU A 288 33.91 1.01 -23.51
CA GLU A 288 33.33 2.34 -23.70
C GLU A 288 32.07 2.53 -22.85
N GLN A 289 31.19 1.53 -22.85
CA GLN A 289 29.93 1.60 -22.12
C GLN A 289 30.11 1.45 -20.61
N ALA A 290 31.12 0.68 -20.17
CA ALA A 290 31.49 0.57 -18.76
C ALA A 290 32.03 1.88 -18.19
N VAL A 291 32.91 2.56 -18.94
CA VAL A 291 33.42 3.89 -18.56
C VAL A 291 32.27 4.88 -18.46
N LEU A 292 31.37 4.90 -19.45
CA LEU A 292 30.19 5.73 -19.38
C LEU A 292 29.37 5.40 -18.13
N LEU A 293 29.04 4.12 -17.90
CA LEU A 293 28.20 3.66 -16.77
C LEU A 293 28.71 4.13 -15.41
N LEU A 294 30.02 4.05 -15.19
CA LEU A 294 30.67 4.36 -13.93
C LEU A 294 31.16 5.82 -13.84
N ASP A 295 30.91 6.63 -14.87
CA ASP A 295 31.22 8.05 -14.86
C ASP A 295 30.54 8.75 -13.67
N GLY A 296 31.33 9.56 -12.95
CA GLY A 296 30.91 10.20 -11.70
C GLY A 296 31.00 9.33 -10.44
N ALA A 297 31.52 8.09 -10.51
CA ALA A 297 31.88 7.32 -9.34
C ALA A 297 32.95 8.04 -8.49
N ARG A 298 32.77 8.03 -7.17
CA ARG A 298 33.62 8.71 -6.18
C ARG A 298 33.99 7.69 -5.12
N PRO A 299 35.05 6.91 -5.34
CA PRO A 299 35.49 5.94 -4.34
C PRO A 299 35.99 6.65 -3.08
N ASP A 300 35.89 5.96 -1.95
CA ASP A 300 36.55 6.37 -0.71
C ASP A 300 38.07 6.11 -0.76
N ALA A 301 38.76 6.34 0.36
CA ALA A 301 40.20 6.13 0.46
C ALA A 301 40.62 4.67 0.20
N GLU A 302 39.70 3.73 0.39
CA GLU A 302 39.90 2.29 0.15
C GLU A 302 39.51 1.86 -1.29
N GLY A 303 39.14 2.79 -2.16
CA GLY A 303 38.73 2.47 -3.53
C GLY A 303 37.30 1.92 -3.66
N LYS A 304 36.48 2.04 -2.61
CA LYS A 304 35.12 1.47 -2.57
C LYS A 304 34.03 2.55 -2.73
N ILE A 305 32.89 2.17 -3.30
CA ILE A 305 31.70 3.02 -3.43
C ILE A 305 30.54 2.47 -2.62
N ARG A 306 29.67 3.34 -2.10
CA ARG A 306 28.48 2.93 -1.32
C ARG A 306 27.37 2.40 -2.24
N TYR A 307 26.51 1.53 -1.70
CA TYR A 307 25.35 1.00 -2.43
C TYR A 307 24.43 2.09 -3.00
N THR A 308 24.24 3.19 -2.26
CA THR A 308 23.41 4.31 -2.70
C THR A 308 23.98 4.99 -3.95
N GLN A 309 25.31 5.09 -4.03
CA GLN A 309 25.98 5.65 -5.20
C GLN A 309 25.92 4.70 -6.39
N LEU A 310 26.17 3.40 -6.17
CA LEU A 310 26.04 2.40 -7.23
C LEU A 310 24.61 2.36 -7.80
N THR A 311 23.62 2.38 -6.92
CA THR A 311 22.20 2.45 -7.30
C THR A 311 21.91 3.71 -8.13
N ALA A 312 22.44 4.87 -7.74
CA ALA A 312 22.27 6.11 -8.51
C ALA A 312 22.91 6.03 -9.90
N LEU A 313 24.08 5.39 -10.01
CA LEU A 313 24.76 5.18 -11.30
C LEU A 313 23.98 4.24 -12.23
N LEU A 314 23.40 3.17 -11.68
CA LEU A 314 22.66 2.17 -12.46
C LEU A 314 21.24 2.60 -12.82
N THR A 315 20.65 3.52 -12.06
CA THR A 315 19.28 4.03 -12.30
C THR A 315 19.23 5.35 -13.06
N ARG A 316 20.39 5.91 -13.42
CA ARG A 316 20.43 7.15 -14.22
C ARG A 316 19.88 6.92 -15.63
N PRO A 317 19.26 7.94 -16.25
CA PRO A 317 18.83 7.86 -17.63
C PRO A 317 20.01 7.47 -18.55
N PRO A 318 19.78 6.65 -19.59
CA PRO A 318 20.85 6.34 -20.53
C PRO A 318 21.40 7.62 -21.16
N PRO A 319 22.73 7.75 -21.31
CA PRO A 319 23.33 8.94 -21.91
C PRO A 319 22.77 9.12 -23.33
N ARG A 320 22.26 10.31 -23.62
CA ARG A 320 21.76 10.65 -24.96
C ARG A 320 22.93 10.62 -25.93
N ARG A 321 22.86 9.81 -26.99
CA ARG A 321 23.83 9.86 -28.09
C ARG A 321 23.75 11.25 -28.71
N GLN A 322 24.87 11.98 -28.68
CA GLN A 322 25.08 13.18 -29.50
C GLN A 322 25.61 12.74 -30.86
#